data_AF-A0A517QRA6-F1
#
_entry.id   AF-A0A517QRA6-F1
#
_cell.length_a   1.000
_cell.length_b   1.000
_cell.length_c   1.000
_cell.angle_alpha   90.00
_cell.angle_beta   90.00
_cell.angle_gamma   90.00
#
_symmetry.space_group_name_H-M   'P 1'
#
loop_
_entity.id
_entity.type
_entity.pdbx_description
1 polymer ?
#
loop_
_entity_poly.entity_id
_entity_poly.type
_entity_poly.pdbx_seq_one_letter_code
_entity_poly.pdbx_strand_id
1 'polypeptide(L)'
;MSEIATIFLLIAGTSFALLASVAVVRMPDIYTRMHGATKSATLGVGCTLLAVAIRFADMETTTVTILIIGFLFLTAPVAAHMIGRAAHRKQVPKWSGTIIDESPYADSTVSAETEQVEK
;
A
#
# COMPACT_ATOMS: atom_id res chain seq x y z
N MET A 1 2.66 -3.54 32.34
CA MET A 1 3.59 -3.07 31.27
C MET A 1 3.09 -3.46 29.88
N SER A 2 2.63 -4.71 29.67
CA SER A 2 2.06 -5.16 28.39
C SER A 2 0.82 -4.38 27.92
N GLU A 3 -0.01 -3.87 28.84
CA GLU A 3 -1.20 -3.09 28.50
C GLU A 3 -0.88 -1.76 27.80
N ILE A 4 0.11 -1.01 28.30
CA ILE A 4 0.56 0.24 27.69
C ILE A 4 1.12 -0.02 26.29
N ALA A 5 1.92 -1.08 26.14
CA ALA A 5 2.44 -1.50 24.84
C ALA A 5 1.28 -1.85 23.88
N THR A 6 0.29 -2.63 24.33
CA THR A 6 -0.87 -3.02 23.52
C THR A 6 -1.66 -1.80 23.05
N ILE A 7 -1.96 -0.86 23.96
CA ILE A 7 -2.70 0.37 23.63
C ILE A 7 -1.91 1.19 22.60
N PHE A 8 -0.61 1.37 22.81
CA PHE A 8 0.25 2.11 21.88
C PHE A 8 0.26 1.46 20.49
N LEU A 9 0.45 0.14 20.41
CA LEU A 9 0.45 -0.59 19.15
C LEU A 9 -0.91 -0.54 18.44
N LEU A 10 -2.02 -0.60 19.17
CA LEU A 10 -3.36 -0.47 18.59
C LEU A 10 -3.58 0.92 18.00
N ILE A 11 -3.25 1.98 18.76
CA ILE A 11 -3.39 3.36 18.28
C ILE A 11 -2.52 3.59 17.04
N ALA A 12 -1.27 3.10 17.06
CA ALA A 12 -0.39 3.19 15.91
C ALA A 12 -0.97 2.42 14.70
N GLY A 13 -1.40 1.16 14.91
CA GLY A 13 -1.97 0.31 13.86
C GLY A 13 -3.22 0.91 13.21
N THR A 14 -4.16 1.42 14.01
CA THR A 14 -5.37 2.07 13.49
C THR A 14 -5.06 3.39 12.80
N SER A 15 -4.08 4.16 13.28
CA SER A 15 -3.63 5.38 12.62
C SER A 15 -3.04 5.08 11.25
N PHE A 16 -2.22 4.03 11.13
CA PHE A 16 -1.68 3.58 9.85
C PHE A 16 -2.75 3.02 8.90
N ALA A 17 -3.77 2.34 9.42
CA ALA A 17 -4.92 1.92 8.61
C ALA A 17 -5.69 3.12 8.06
N LEU A 18 -5.87 4.17 8.86
CA LEU A 18 -6.46 5.43 8.41
C LEU A 18 -5.60 6.12 7.35
N LEU A 19 -4.27 6.19 7.56
CA LEU A 19 -3.30 6.69 6.59
C LEU A 19 -3.35 5.91 5.27
N ALA A 20 -3.55 4.58 5.32
CA ALA A 20 -3.69 3.76 4.12
C ALA A 20 -4.94 4.15 3.32
N SER A 21 -6.08 4.35 4.00
CA SER A 21 -7.31 4.83 3.37
C SER A 21 -7.14 6.24 2.76
N VAL A 22 -6.51 7.15 3.51
CA VAL A 22 -6.21 8.51 3.03
C VAL A 22 -5.27 8.46 1.82
N ALA A 23 -4.27 7.59 1.79
CA ALA A 23 -3.36 7.43 0.65
C ALA A 23 -4.12 7.02 -0.62
N VAL A 24 -5.12 6.13 -0.52
CA VAL A 24 -5.95 5.72 -1.66
C VAL A 24 -6.79 6.87 -2.21
N VAL A 25 -7.37 7.69 -1.33
CA VAL A 25 -8.28 8.78 -1.72
C VAL A 25 -7.53 10.03 -2.19
N ARG A 26 -6.41 10.38 -1.54
CA ARG A 26 -5.74 11.67 -1.71
C ARG A 26 -4.67 11.67 -2.81
N MET A 27 -4.04 10.52 -3.08
CA MET A 27 -2.90 10.50 -4.01
C MET A 27 -3.36 10.63 -5.48
N PRO A 28 -2.58 11.33 -6.32
CA PRO A 28 -3.03 11.75 -7.65
C PRO A 28 -3.03 10.62 -8.70
N ASP A 29 -2.25 9.57 -8.51
CA ASP A 29 -1.99 8.55 -9.53
C ASP A 29 -2.03 7.13 -8.92
N ILE A 30 -2.34 6.11 -9.71
CA ILE A 30 -2.41 4.70 -9.29
C ILE A 30 -1.08 4.20 -8.71
N TYR A 31 0.06 4.63 -9.27
CA TYR A 31 1.38 4.22 -8.76
C TYR A 31 1.66 4.83 -7.38
N THR A 32 1.32 6.11 -7.19
CA THR A 32 1.50 6.79 -5.91
C THR A 32 0.52 6.25 -4.87
N ARG A 33 -0.78 6.10 -5.23
CA ARG A 33 -1.82 5.47 -4.38
C ARG A 33 -1.39 4.09 -3.89
N MET A 34 -0.94 3.23 -4.81
CA MET A 34 -0.53 1.87 -4.48
C MET A 34 0.68 1.83 -3.55
N HIS A 35 1.68 2.69 -3.78
CA HIS A 35 2.86 2.79 -2.94
C HIS A 35 2.50 3.25 -1.51
N GLY A 36 1.70 4.33 -1.39
CA GLY A 36 1.24 4.84 -0.11
C GLY A 36 0.37 3.83 0.64
N ALA A 37 -0.64 3.28 -0.03
CA ALA A 37 -1.58 2.32 0.55
C ALA A 37 -0.86 1.05 1.03
N THR A 38 0.04 0.47 0.23
CA THR A 38 0.73 -0.77 0.58
C THR A 38 1.63 -0.59 1.81
N LYS A 39 2.42 0.49 1.85
CA LYS A 39 3.32 0.75 3.00
C LYS A 39 2.54 0.97 4.30
N SER A 40 1.52 1.82 4.25
CA SER A 40 0.71 2.14 5.43
C SER A 40 -0.15 0.95 5.87
N ALA A 41 -0.71 0.17 4.95
CA ALA A 41 -1.53 -1.00 5.29
C ALA A 41 -0.70 -2.11 5.95
N THR A 42 0.49 -2.42 5.42
CA THR A 42 1.35 -3.46 5.99
C THR A 42 1.82 -3.09 7.40
N LEU A 43 2.18 -1.83 7.64
CA LEU A 43 2.52 -1.34 8.98
C LEU A 43 1.30 -1.35 9.92
N GLY A 44 0.14 -0.93 9.43
CA GLY A 44 -1.10 -0.90 10.23
C GLY A 44 -1.48 -2.29 10.71
N VAL A 45 -1.59 -3.25 9.79
CA VAL A 45 -1.93 -4.63 10.13
C VAL A 45 -0.83 -5.27 10.98
N GLY A 46 0.45 -5.03 10.69
CA GLY A 46 1.57 -5.53 11.49
C GLY A 46 1.51 -5.06 12.95
N CYS A 47 1.28 -3.77 13.19
CA CYS A 47 1.13 -3.22 14.54
C CYS A 47 -0.09 -3.79 15.28
N THR A 48 -1.25 -3.87 14.62
CA THR A 48 -2.47 -4.41 15.23
C THR A 48 -2.30 -5.89 15.60
N LEU A 49 -1.73 -6.70 14.72
CA LEU A 49 -1.48 -8.12 14.96
C LEU A 49 -0.45 -8.35 16.06
N LEU A 50 0.61 -7.54 16.11
CA LEU A 50 1.59 -7.60 17.18
C LEU A 50 0.97 -7.22 18.55
N ALA A 51 0.01 -6.29 18.59
CA ALA A 51 -0.75 -5.98 19.79
C ALA A 51 -1.56 -7.20 20.30
N VAL A 52 -2.18 -7.93 19.37
CA VAL A 52 -2.94 -9.16 19.68
C VAL A 52 -2.00 -10.23 20.26
N ALA A 53 -0.85 -10.48 19.64
CA ALA A 53 0.12 -11.44 20.17
C ALA A 53 0.62 -11.09 21.58
N ILE A 54 0.89 -9.80 21.86
CA ILE A 54 1.34 -9.36 23.20
C ILE A 54 0.22 -9.48 24.24
N ARG A 55 -1.04 -9.20 23.87
CA ARG A 55 -2.16 -9.16 24.82
C ARG A 55 -2.62 -10.53 25.28
N PHE A 56 -2.64 -11.48 24.35
CA PHE A 56 -3.13 -12.84 24.56
C PHE A 56 -2.00 -13.76 25.02
N ALA A 57 -0.81 -13.63 24.42
CA ALA A 57 0.41 -14.33 24.81
C ALA A 57 0.30 -15.88 24.87
N ASP A 58 -0.75 -16.47 24.28
CA ASP A 58 -0.88 -17.90 24.07
C ASP A 58 -0.23 -18.35 22.75
N MET A 59 0.20 -19.61 22.75
CA MET A 59 0.96 -20.19 21.64
C MET A 59 0.13 -20.27 20.36
N GLU A 60 -1.15 -20.59 20.48
CA GLU A 60 -2.08 -20.67 19.35
C GLU A 60 -2.24 -19.31 18.65
N THR A 61 -2.61 -18.26 19.40
CA THR A 61 -2.79 -16.90 18.84
C THR A 61 -1.48 -16.38 18.26
N THR A 62 -0.36 -16.60 18.95
CA THR A 62 0.95 -16.11 18.49
C THR A 62 1.36 -16.77 17.16
N THR A 63 1.19 -18.09 17.03
CA THR A 63 1.49 -18.80 15.78
C THR A 63 0.62 -18.31 14.63
N VAL A 64 -0.70 -18.20 14.84
CA VAL A 64 -1.62 -17.69 13.82
C VAL A 64 -1.26 -16.25 13.42
N THR A 65 -0.93 -15.40 14.39
CA THR A 65 -0.53 -14.01 14.14
C THR A 65 0.72 -13.94 13.24
N ILE A 66 1.76 -14.72 13.55
CA ILE A 66 2.99 -14.75 12.77
C ILE A 66 2.71 -15.26 11.34
N LEU A 67 1.86 -16.28 11.19
CA LEU A 67 1.47 -16.79 9.87
C LEU A 67 0.73 -15.72 9.05
N ILE A 68 -0.20 -14.97 9.66
CA ILE A 68 -0.91 -13.88 8.98
C ILE A 68 0.06 -12.79 8.55
N ILE A 69 0.98 -12.36 9.42
CA ILE A 69 1.99 -11.34 9.09
C ILE A 69 2.86 -11.82 7.94
N GLY A 70 3.39 -13.04 8.01
CA GLY A 70 4.21 -13.61 6.94
C GLY A 70 3.47 -13.73 5.61
N PHE A 71 2.22 -14.19 5.65
CA PHE A 71 1.38 -14.29 4.47
C PHE A 71 1.09 -12.93 3.83
N LEU A 72 0.76 -11.91 4.63
CA LEU A 72 0.54 -10.55 4.13
C LEU A 72 1.81 -9.93 3.56
N PHE A 73 2.96 -10.14 4.20
CA PHE A 73 4.25 -9.66 3.70
C PHE A 73 4.64 -10.29 2.36
N LEU A 74 4.23 -11.54 2.10
CA LEU A 74 4.46 -12.19 0.82
C LEU A 74 3.45 -11.72 -0.24
N THR A 75 2.17 -11.66 0.11
CA THR A 75 1.09 -11.40 -0.84
C THR A 75 0.94 -9.93 -1.20
N ALA A 76 1.19 -8.99 -0.28
CA ALA A 76 1.03 -7.56 -0.54
C ALA A 76 1.99 -7.03 -1.63
N PRO A 77 3.30 -7.36 -1.64
CA PRO A 77 4.19 -6.96 -2.73
C PRO A 77 3.82 -7.60 -4.07
N VAL A 78 3.38 -8.86 -4.07
CA VAL A 78 2.96 -9.57 -5.28
C VAL A 78 1.72 -8.89 -5.87
N ALA A 79 0.73 -8.56 -5.04
CA ALA A 79 -0.47 -7.82 -5.46
C ALA A 79 -0.10 -6.44 -6.03
N ALA A 80 0.74 -5.68 -5.33
CA ALA A 80 1.20 -4.37 -5.80
C ALA A 80 1.95 -4.49 -7.14
N HIS A 81 2.83 -5.47 -7.30
CA HIS A 81 3.55 -5.67 -8.55
C HIS A 81 2.60 -6.00 -9.72
N MET A 82 1.61 -6.86 -9.50
CA MET A 82 0.62 -7.20 -10.53
C MET A 82 -0.24 -6.00 -10.93
N ILE A 83 -0.68 -5.19 -9.96
CA ILE A 83 -1.45 -3.96 -10.22
C ILE A 83 -0.60 -2.96 -11.00
N GLY A 84 0.65 -2.74 -10.60
CA GLY A 84 1.57 -1.86 -11.30
C GLY A 84 1.85 -2.30 -12.73
N ARG A 85 2.09 -3.60 -12.95
CA ARG A 85 2.28 -4.17 -14.29
C ARG A 85 1.04 -4.04 -15.17
N ALA A 86 -0.15 -4.23 -14.61
CA ALA A 86 -1.41 -4.06 -15.32
C ALA A 86 -1.67 -2.59 -15.70
N ALA A 87 -1.42 -1.66 -14.78
CA ALA A 87 -1.54 -0.22 -15.02
C ALA A 87 -0.56 0.26 -16.10
N HIS A 88 0.68 -0.25 -16.05
CA HIS A 88 1.71 0.06 -17.05
C HIS A 88 1.34 -0.44 -18.44
N ARG A 89 0.88 -1.69 -18.54
CA ARG A 89 0.40 -2.27 -19.81
C ARG A 89 -0.82 -1.57 -20.39
N LYS A 90 -1.70 -1.03 -19.54
CA LYS A 90 -2.88 -0.25 -19.97
C LYS A 90 -2.57 1.22 -20.22
N GLN A 91 -1.31 1.66 -20.08
CA GLN A 91 -0.89 3.04 -20.27
C GLN A 91 -1.76 4.03 -19.47
N VAL A 92 -2.08 3.67 -18.21
CA VAL A 92 -2.86 4.54 -17.33
C VAL A 92 -2.13 5.89 -17.18
N PRO A 93 -2.85 7.02 -17.31
CA PRO A 93 -2.25 8.35 -17.21
C PRO A 93 -1.55 8.51 -15.86
N LYS A 94 -0.33 9.04 -15.91
CA LYS A 94 0.50 9.29 -14.74
C LYS A 94 0.18 10.65 -14.15
N TRP A 95 0.68 10.91 -12.95
CA TRP A 95 0.59 12.24 -12.37
C TRP A 95 1.28 13.29 -13.26
N SER A 96 0.64 14.44 -13.47
CA SER A 96 1.16 15.55 -14.29
C SER A 96 2.49 16.14 -13.79
N GLY A 97 2.86 15.89 -12.53
CA GLY A 97 4.17 16.25 -11.97
C GLY A 97 5.32 15.28 -12.31
N THR A 98 5.10 14.28 -13.17
CA THR A 98 6.12 13.30 -13.53
C THR A 98 7.10 13.90 -14.53
N ILE A 99 8.35 14.15 -14.10
CA ILE A 99 9.39 14.78 -14.94
C ILE A 99 10.17 13.74 -15.76
N ILE A 100 10.38 12.54 -15.21
CA ILE A 100 11.21 11.50 -15.81
C ILE A 100 10.40 10.22 -15.94
N ASP A 101 10.33 9.70 -17.17
CA ASP A 101 9.75 8.40 -17.48
C ASP A 101 10.68 7.63 -18.42
N GLU A 102 11.43 6.67 -17.87
CA GLU A 102 12.34 5.80 -18.64
C GLU A 102 11.61 4.60 -19.28
N SER A 103 10.28 4.56 -19.18
CA SER A 103 9.47 3.52 -19.80
C SER A 103 9.60 3.55 -21.33
N PRO A 104 9.74 2.40 -22.01
CA PRO A 104 9.70 2.33 -23.48
C PRO A 104 8.43 2.90 -24.13
N TYR A 105 7.39 3.12 -23.33
CA TYR A 105 6.09 3.65 -23.76
C TYR A 105 5.90 5.15 -23.49
N ALA A 106 6.91 5.87 -23.00
CA ALA A 106 6.80 7.29 -22.63
C ALA A 106 6.26 8.16 -23.77
N ASP A 107 6.79 7.97 -24.98
CA ASP A 107 6.44 8.77 -26.18
C ASP A 107 4.97 8.57 -26.65
N SER A 108 4.37 7.42 -26.34
CA SER A 108 2.99 7.12 -26.73
C SER A 108 1.94 7.84 -25.87
N THR A 109 2.29 8.21 -24.64
CA THR A 109 1.37 8.94 -23.74
C THR A 109 1.25 10.41 -24.09
N VAL A 110 2.36 11.03 -24.54
CA VAL A 110 2.37 12.42 -25.05
C VAL A 110 1.44 12.54 -26.25
N SER A 111 1.50 11.59 -27.20
CA SER A 111 0.67 11.60 -28.42
C SER A 111 -0.84 11.54 -28.14
N ALA A 112 -1.26 10.79 -27.11
CA ALA A 112 -2.66 10.70 -26.71
C ALA A 112 -3.15 11.97 -25.99
N GLU A 113 -2.28 12.65 -25.25
CA GLU A 113 -2.60 13.92 -24.59
C GLU A 113 -2.75 15.05 -25.62
N THR A 114 -1.90 15.10 -26.65
CA THR A 114 -2.05 16.07 -27.76
C THR A 114 -3.36 15.88 -28.52
N GLU A 115 -3.79 14.63 -28.77
CA GLU A 115 -5.05 14.33 -29.48
C GLU A 115 -6.30 14.64 -28.64
N GLN A 116 -6.20 14.63 -27.31
CA GLN A 116 -7.28 15.00 -26.39
C GLN A 116 -7.39 16.52 -26.17
N VAL A 117 -6.28 17.27 -26.30
CA VAL A 117 -6.26 18.74 -26.19
C VAL A 117 -6.69 19.42 -27.50
N GLU A 118 -6.53 18.75 -28.64
CA GLU A 118 -6.96 19.25 -29.95
C GLU A 118 -8.47 19.05 -30.23
N LYS A 119 -9.18 18.26 -29.41
CA LYS A 119 -10.63 18.05 -29.47
C LYS A 119 -11.39 18.85 -28.42
#